data_AF-A0A7W1Q125-F1
#
_entry.id   AF-A0A7W1Q125-F1
#
_cell.length_a   1.000
_cell.length_b   1.000
_cell.length_c   1.000
_cell.angle_alpha   90.00
_cell.angle_beta   90.00
_cell.angle_gamma   90.00
#
_symmetry.space_group_name_H-M   'P 1'
#
loop_
_entity.id
_entity.type
_entity.pdbx_description
1 polymer ?
#
loop_
_entity_poly.entity_id
_entity_poly.type
_entity_poly.pdbx_seq_one_letter_code
_entity_poly.pdbx_strand_id
1 'polypeptide(L)'
;SAPDEGVESRRLEQHFVYNSLNAIASLIRTDPGRARELLVGFAGLTRATDRPTDMPSTLGQELETVRDYLAIEQARFGKRLRVEIVVDPALHGAPVEPLVLLAAVRDAVQRDIEPRSQGGVLTVAAEPADHGCTVTVAGGAGEPRVLMLAAPAPV
;
A
#
# COMPACT_ATOMS: atom_id res chain seq x y z
N SER A 1 -14.84 3.14 27.65
CA SER A 1 -13.48 3.69 27.58
C SER A 1 -12.92 3.43 26.21
N ALA A 2 -12.80 4.47 25.37
CA ALA A 2 -12.20 4.39 24.03
C ALA A 2 -11.13 5.49 23.80
N PRO A 3 -10.03 5.57 24.59
CA PRO A 3 -8.95 6.52 24.32
C PRO A 3 -7.67 5.89 23.75
N ASP A 4 -7.61 4.57 23.52
CA ASP A 4 -6.35 3.87 23.21
C ASP A 4 -6.10 3.66 21.70
N GLU A 5 -7.14 3.35 20.92
CA GLU A 5 -7.02 3.06 19.48
C GLU A 5 -6.46 4.25 18.67
N GLY A 6 -6.83 5.49 19.03
CA GLY A 6 -6.34 6.70 18.38
C GLY A 6 -4.87 7.02 18.67
N VAL A 7 -4.34 6.59 19.81
CA VAL A 7 -2.94 6.82 20.20
C VAL A 7 -2.03 5.78 19.57
N GLU A 8 -2.46 4.51 19.52
CA GLU A 8 -1.73 3.44 18.82
C GLU A 8 -1.65 3.70 17.31
N SER A 9 -2.76 4.11 16.69
CA SER A 9 -2.81 4.46 15.26
C SER A 9 -1.81 5.58 14.94
N ARG A 10 -1.78 6.65 15.76
CA ARG A 10 -0.84 7.76 15.59
C ARG A 10 0.63 7.35 15.77
N ARG A 11 0.92 6.43 16.70
CA ARG A 11 2.29 5.92 16.90
C ARG A 11 2.75 5.03 15.75
N LEU A 12 1.86 4.21 15.19
CA LEU A 12 2.14 3.40 14.00
C LEU A 12 2.43 4.28 12.78
N GLU A 13 1.66 5.34 12.57
CA GLU A 13 1.93 6.35 11.53
C GLU A 13 3.30 7.03 11.73
N GLN A 14 3.61 7.47 12.95
CA GLN A 14 4.92 8.07 13.26
C GLN A 14 6.08 7.09 13.09
N HIS A 15 5.88 5.82 13.46
CA HIS A 15 6.88 4.76 13.30
C HIS A 15 7.16 4.50 11.81
N PHE A 16 6.12 4.44 10.97
CA PHE A 16 6.29 4.31 9.53
C PHE A 16 7.10 5.47 8.96
N VAL A 17 6.77 6.72 9.31
CA VAL A 17 7.52 7.91 8.85
C VAL A 17 9.00 7.82 9.23
N TYR A 18 9.29 7.53 10.50
CA TYR A 18 10.67 7.40 10.98
C TYR A 18 11.44 6.30 10.24
N ASN A 19 10.84 5.12 10.09
CA ASN A 19 11.47 3.99 9.42
C ASN A 19 11.69 4.26 7.93
N SER A 20 10.74 4.92 7.29
CA SER A 20 10.84 5.33 5.87
C SER A 20 12.02 6.25 5.67
N LEU A 21 12.14 7.30 6.49
CA LEU A 21 13.25 8.26 6.41
C LEU A 21 14.60 7.61 6.71
N ASN A 22 14.66 6.69 7.67
CA ASN A 22 15.89 5.93 7.95
C ASN A 22 16.31 5.04 6.77
N ALA A 23 15.37 4.34 6.15
CA ALA A 23 15.66 3.52 4.97
C ALA A 23 16.18 4.39 3.82
N ILE A 24 15.52 5.52 3.55
CA ILE A 24 15.96 6.50 2.55
C ILE A 24 17.38 7.02 2.88
N ALA A 25 17.61 7.46 4.13
CA ALA A 25 18.89 8.00 4.57
C ALA A 25 20.04 7.00 4.41
N SER A 26 19.78 5.71 4.68
CA SER A 26 20.77 4.65 4.52
C SER A 26 21.24 4.47 3.08
N LEU A 27 20.38 4.80 2.11
CA LEU A 27 20.64 4.66 0.68
C LEU A 27 21.34 5.89 0.08
N ILE A 28 21.33 7.06 0.73
CA ILE A 28 21.89 8.30 0.17
C ILE A 28 23.34 8.12 -0.32
N ARG A 29 24.16 7.34 0.41
CA ARG A 29 25.57 7.12 0.04
C ARG A 29 25.79 5.95 -0.91
N THR A 30 24.97 4.91 -0.82
CA THR A 30 25.19 3.63 -1.51
C THR A 30 24.41 3.52 -2.81
N ASP A 31 23.21 4.11 -2.85
CA ASP A 31 22.33 4.19 -4.01
C ASP A 31 21.50 5.49 -3.97
N PRO A 32 22.13 6.64 -4.31
CA PRO A 32 21.46 7.94 -4.27
C PRO A 32 20.29 8.04 -5.25
N GLY A 33 20.33 7.27 -6.35
CA GLY A 33 19.23 7.20 -7.32
C GLY A 33 17.98 6.61 -6.67
N ARG A 34 18.13 5.42 -6.05
CA ARG A 34 17.05 4.78 -5.33
C ARG A 34 16.56 5.60 -4.14
N ALA A 35 17.47 6.25 -3.39
CA ALA A 35 17.09 7.15 -2.30
C ALA A 35 16.18 8.29 -2.79
N ARG A 36 16.49 8.89 -3.95
CA ARG A 36 15.67 9.94 -4.56
C ARG A 36 14.29 9.43 -4.97
N GLU A 37 14.22 8.27 -5.62
CA GLU A 37 12.95 7.65 -6.00
C GLU A 37 12.05 7.43 -4.78
N LEU A 38 12.60 6.86 -3.71
CA LEU A 38 11.86 6.61 -2.48
C LEU A 38 11.42 7.91 -1.78
N LEU A 39 12.23 8.97 -1.84
CA LEU A 39 11.85 10.27 -1.29
C LEU A 39 10.69 10.90 -2.08
N VAL A 40 10.70 10.78 -3.41
CA VAL A 40 9.60 11.25 -4.27
C VAL A 40 8.33 10.44 -3.99
N GLY A 41 8.43 9.11 -3.90
CA GLY A 41 7.31 8.23 -3.56
C GLY A 41 6.76 8.52 -2.17
N PHE A 42 7.62 8.77 -1.18
CA PHE A 42 7.20 9.18 0.17
C PHE A 42 6.40 10.49 0.12
N ALA A 43 6.86 11.49 -0.64
CA ALA A 43 6.10 12.73 -0.83
C ALA A 43 4.79 12.53 -1.61
N GLY A 44 4.73 11.54 -2.52
CA GLY A 44 3.53 11.10 -3.21
C GLY A 44 2.50 10.53 -2.23
N LEU A 45 2.95 9.61 -1.38
CA LEU A 45 2.16 8.98 -0.33
C LEU A 45 1.57 10.02 0.64
N THR A 46 2.37 10.98 1.12
CA THR A 46 1.85 12.04 2.02
C THR A 46 0.80 12.91 1.34
N ARG A 47 1.00 13.25 0.05
CA ARG A 47 -0.02 14.00 -0.70
C ARG A 47 -1.30 13.21 -0.90
N ALA A 48 -1.21 11.90 -1.09
CA ALA A 48 -2.38 11.04 -1.21
C ALA A 48 -3.17 10.97 0.11
N THR A 49 -2.48 10.89 1.25
CA THR A 49 -3.13 10.88 2.57
C THR A 49 -3.72 12.21 3.00
N ASP A 50 -3.21 13.33 2.46
CA ASP A 50 -3.73 14.68 2.74
C ASP A 50 -4.94 15.07 1.86
N ARG A 51 -5.32 14.23 0.88
CA ARG A 51 -6.49 14.51 0.03
C ARG A 51 -7.79 14.42 0.83
N PRO A 52 -8.77 15.28 0.55
CA PRO A 52 -10.11 15.14 1.09
C PRO A 52 -10.69 13.76 0.79
N THR A 53 -11.30 13.11 1.79
CA THR A 53 -11.84 11.75 1.70
C THR A 53 -13.09 11.64 0.82
N ASP A 54 -13.70 12.77 0.46
CA ASP A 54 -14.87 12.88 -0.42
C ASP A 54 -14.51 12.96 -1.91
N MET A 55 -13.22 13.02 -2.25
CA MET A 55 -12.79 13.03 -3.65
C MET A 55 -12.81 11.60 -4.22
N PRO A 56 -13.45 11.38 -5.39
CA PRO A 56 -13.46 10.07 -6.02
C PRO A 56 -12.04 9.62 -6.40
N SER A 57 -11.72 8.36 -6.13
CA SER A 57 -10.46 7.71 -6.52
C SER A 57 -10.73 6.55 -7.48
N THR A 58 -9.69 6.09 -8.17
CA THR A 58 -9.74 4.90 -9.01
C THR A 58 -8.73 3.85 -8.55
N LEU A 59 -8.96 2.60 -8.95
CA LEU A 59 -8.04 1.51 -8.66
C LEU A 59 -6.61 1.82 -9.13
N GLY A 60 -6.45 2.49 -10.28
CA GLY A 60 -5.15 2.92 -10.77
C GLY A 60 -4.42 3.87 -9.80
N GLN A 61 -5.13 4.87 -9.28
CA GLN A 61 -4.58 5.85 -8.33
C GLN A 61 -4.24 5.22 -6.98
N GLU A 62 -5.09 4.31 -6.50
CA GLU A 62 -4.81 3.51 -5.31
C GLU A 62 -3.57 2.64 -5.51
N LEU A 63 -3.42 1.99 -6.67
CA LEU A 63 -2.25 1.16 -6.99
C LEU A 63 -0.96 1.97 -7.09
N GLU A 64 -0.99 3.21 -7.57
CA GLU A 64 0.17 4.12 -7.52
C GLU A 64 0.61 4.37 -6.08
N THR A 65 -0.34 4.71 -5.21
CA THR A 65 -0.10 4.95 -3.78
C THR A 65 0.45 3.69 -3.08
N VAL A 66 -0.10 2.52 -3.41
CA VAL A 66 0.37 1.22 -2.93
C VAL A 66 1.79 0.92 -3.39
N ARG A 67 2.14 1.22 -4.65
CA ARG A 67 3.50 1.01 -5.18
C ARG A 67 4.52 1.88 -4.44
N ASP A 68 4.19 3.14 -4.18
CA ASP A 68 5.05 4.05 -3.41
C ASP A 68 5.28 3.52 -1.99
N TYR A 69 4.21 3.11 -1.30
CA TYR A 69 4.28 2.50 0.03
C TYR A 69 5.16 1.23 0.03
N LEU A 70 4.91 0.31 -0.90
CA LEU A 70 5.62 -0.96 -0.97
C LEU A 70 7.08 -0.80 -1.41
N ALA A 71 7.41 0.22 -2.18
CA ALA A 71 8.80 0.54 -2.53
C ALA A 71 9.62 0.90 -1.28
N ILE A 72 9.02 1.68 -0.37
CA ILE A 72 9.63 2.07 0.90
C ILE A 72 9.75 0.86 1.84
N GLU A 73 8.69 0.07 1.97
CA GLU A 73 8.72 -1.15 2.79
C GLU A 73 9.75 -2.18 2.27
N GLN A 74 9.92 -2.31 0.96
CA GLN A 74 10.96 -3.16 0.38
C GLN A 74 12.37 -2.64 0.68
N ALA A 75 12.57 -1.32 0.77
CA ALA A 75 13.86 -0.77 1.22
C ALA A 75 14.14 -1.10 2.70
N ARG A 76 13.09 -1.16 3.54
CA ARG A 76 13.18 -1.52 4.96
C ARG A 76 13.44 -3.02 5.18
N PHE A 77 12.65 -3.86 4.51
CA PHE A 77 12.67 -5.31 4.71
C PHE A 77 13.66 -6.04 3.79
N GLY A 78 14.15 -5.38 2.75
CA GLY A 78 15.02 -5.98 1.74
C GLY A 78 14.39 -7.24 1.15
N LYS A 79 15.17 -8.33 1.13
CA LYS A 79 14.74 -9.62 0.55
C LYS A 79 13.58 -10.31 1.30
N ARG A 80 13.21 -9.83 2.50
CA ARG A 80 12.10 -10.39 3.30
C ARG A 80 10.72 -9.98 2.76
N LEU A 81 10.61 -8.88 2.04
CA LEU A 81 9.35 -8.49 1.40
C LEU A 81 9.47 -8.70 -0.11
N ARG A 82 8.71 -9.65 -0.63
CA ARG A 82 8.50 -9.80 -2.08
C ARG A 82 7.11 -9.28 -2.41
N VAL A 83 6.98 -8.58 -3.53
CA VAL A 83 5.73 -7.93 -3.93
C VAL A 83 5.34 -8.44 -5.31
N GLU A 84 4.08 -8.85 -5.43
CA GLU A 84 3.46 -9.24 -6.69
C GLU A 84 2.17 -8.43 -6.87
N ILE A 85 2.10 -7.63 -7.93
CA ILE A 85 0.90 -6.86 -8.27
C ILE A 85 0.42 -7.37 -9.63
N VAL A 86 -0.73 -8.05 -9.62
CA VAL A 86 -1.33 -8.71 -10.78
C VAL A 86 -2.69 -8.07 -11.05
N VAL A 87 -2.68 -6.94 -11.73
CA VAL A 87 -3.89 -6.17 -12.06
C VAL A 87 -3.86 -5.82 -13.54
N ASP A 88 -4.92 -6.20 -14.26
CA ASP A 88 -5.10 -5.80 -15.66
C ASP A 88 -5.31 -4.28 -15.73
N PRO A 89 -4.55 -3.54 -16.58
CA PRO A 89 -4.76 -2.11 -16.81
C PRO A 89 -6.19 -1.72 -17.17
N ALA A 90 -6.98 -2.62 -17.78
CA ALA A 90 -8.39 -2.40 -18.08
C ALA A 90 -9.23 -2.16 -16.82
N LEU A 91 -8.79 -2.64 -15.66
CA LEU A 91 -9.48 -2.47 -14.37
C LEU A 91 -9.07 -1.19 -13.64
N HIS A 92 -8.04 -0.46 -14.09
CA HIS A 92 -7.54 0.73 -13.40
C HIS A 92 -8.58 1.85 -13.26
N GLY A 93 -9.60 1.88 -14.12
CA GLY A 93 -10.69 2.86 -14.07
C GLY A 93 -11.77 2.57 -13.03
N ALA A 94 -11.75 1.39 -12.37
CA ALA A 94 -12.78 1.04 -11.39
C ALA A 94 -12.79 2.07 -10.21
N PRO A 95 -13.96 2.62 -9.83
CA PRO A 95 -14.07 3.53 -8.70
C PRO A 95 -13.74 2.84 -7.38
N VAL A 96 -13.00 3.53 -6.52
CA VAL A 96 -12.61 3.05 -5.19
C VAL A 96 -12.72 4.18 -4.18
N GLU A 97 -13.11 3.86 -2.95
CA GLU A 97 -12.98 4.79 -1.83
C GLU A 97 -11.48 5.07 -1.57
N PRO A 98 -11.08 6.35 -1.44
CA PRO A 98 -9.67 6.71 -1.25
C PRO A 98 -9.01 5.94 -0.10
N LEU A 99 -7.80 5.46 -0.33
CA LEU A 99 -6.90 4.81 0.61
C LEU A 99 -7.37 3.45 1.15
N VAL A 100 -8.51 2.90 0.71
CA VAL A 100 -8.98 1.59 1.18
C VAL A 100 -8.03 0.46 0.76
N LEU A 101 -7.47 0.53 -0.45
CA LEU A 101 -6.51 -0.47 -0.90
C LEU A 101 -5.18 -0.31 -0.16
N LEU A 102 -4.73 0.93 0.04
CA LEU A 102 -3.53 1.22 0.84
C LEU A 102 -3.68 0.66 2.26
N ALA A 103 -4.82 0.87 2.91
CA ALA A 103 -5.09 0.37 4.25
C ALA A 103 -5.05 -1.17 4.29
N ALA A 104 -5.69 -1.84 3.31
CA ALA A 104 -5.65 -3.31 3.21
C ALA A 104 -4.22 -3.84 3.04
N VAL A 105 -3.41 -3.18 2.21
CA VAL A 105 -2.00 -3.53 1.98
C VAL A 105 -1.15 -3.32 3.23
N ARG A 106 -1.27 -2.17 3.89
CA ARG A 106 -0.54 -1.87 5.14
C ARG A 106 -0.83 -2.91 6.21
N ASP A 107 -2.10 -3.24 6.39
CA ASP A 107 -2.53 -4.21 7.39
C ASP A 107 -1.96 -5.61 7.09
N ALA A 108 -1.92 -6.02 5.82
CA ALA A 108 -1.31 -7.29 5.41
C ALA A 108 0.21 -7.32 5.64
N VAL A 109 0.93 -6.22 5.37
CA VAL A 109 2.37 -6.12 5.67
C VAL A 109 2.62 -6.23 7.18
N GLN A 110 1.88 -5.48 7.99
CA GLN A 110 2.03 -5.46 9.44
C GLN A 110 1.72 -6.81 10.09
N ARG A 111 0.67 -7.50 9.61
CA ARG A 111 0.21 -8.75 10.20
C ARG A 111 1.02 -9.96 9.70
N ASP A 112 1.31 -10.00 8.40
CA ASP A 112 1.74 -11.23 7.75
C ASP A 112 3.23 -11.22 7.35
N ILE A 113 3.86 -10.04 7.21
CA ILE A 113 5.27 -9.90 6.78
C ILE A 113 6.16 -9.48 7.95
N GLU A 114 5.82 -8.38 8.62
CA GLU A 114 6.65 -7.77 9.67
C GLU A 114 7.05 -8.75 10.81
N PRO A 115 6.12 -9.57 11.35
CA PRO A 115 6.43 -10.49 12.45
C PRO A 115 7.29 -11.70 12.02
N ARG A 116 7.39 -12.00 10.72
CA ARG A 116 8.06 -13.20 10.21
C ARG A 116 9.51 -12.90 9.85
N SER A 117 10.46 -13.53 10.55
CA SER A 117 11.89 -13.33 10.29
C SER A 117 12.29 -13.75 8.86
N GLN A 118 11.67 -14.80 8.30
CA GLN A 118 11.86 -15.17 6.90
C GLN A 118 11.18 -14.24 5.89
N GLY A 119 10.27 -13.37 6.35
CA GLY A 119 9.45 -12.53 5.50
C GLY A 119 8.34 -13.29 4.76
N GLY A 120 7.92 -12.76 3.60
CA GLY A 120 6.85 -13.34 2.79
C GLY A 120 6.67 -12.67 1.43
N VAL A 121 5.65 -13.13 0.71
CA VAL A 121 5.17 -12.54 -0.54
C VAL A 121 3.86 -11.82 -0.24
N LEU A 122 3.80 -10.54 -0.56
CA LEU A 122 2.56 -9.77 -0.59
C LEU A 122 2.05 -9.75 -2.03
N THR A 123 0.85 -10.27 -2.24
CA THR A 123 0.18 -10.28 -3.54
C THR A 123 -1.02 -9.32 -3.51
N VAL A 124 -1.10 -8.44 -4.50
CA VAL A 124 -2.28 -7.62 -4.82
C VAL A 124 -2.77 -8.04 -6.19
N ALA A 125 -3.94 -8.67 -6.26
CA ALA A 125 -4.53 -9.15 -7.50
C ALA A 125 -5.90 -8.51 -7.74
N ALA A 126 -6.29 -8.33 -9.00
CA ALA A 126 -7.65 -7.90 -9.34
C ALA A 126 -8.20 -8.73 -10.50
N GLU A 127 -9.43 -9.21 -10.32
CA GLU A 127 -10.14 -10.02 -11.32
C GLU A 127 -11.48 -9.37 -11.67
N PRO A 128 -11.90 -9.40 -12.96
CA PRO A 128 -13.23 -8.95 -13.35
C PRO A 128 -14.32 -9.73 -12.60
N ALA A 129 -15.39 -9.04 -12.24
CA ALA A 129 -16.59 -9.61 -11.65
C ALA A 129 -17.83 -9.08 -12.39
N ASP A 130 -18.99 -9.73 -12.20
CA ASP A 130 -20.20 -9.41 -12.96
C ASP A 130 -20.56 -7.92 -12.96
N HIS A 131 -20.26 -7.18 -11.88
CA HIS A 131 -20.63 -5.76 -11.70
C HIS A 131 -19.41 -4.86 -11.39
N GLY A 132 -18.21 -5.27 -11.80
CA GLY A 132 -16.98 -4.51 -11.59
C GLY A 132 -15.74 -5.39 -11.49
N CYS A 133 -15.03 -5.31 -10.37
CA CYS A 133 -13.89 -6.21 -10.12
C CYS A 133 -13.75 -6.54 -8.64
N THR A 134 -13.06 -7.65 -8.38
CA THR A 134 -12.69 -8.07 -7.03
C THR A 134 -11.19 -7.92 -6.88
N VAL A 135 -10.76 -7.13 -5.90
CA VAL A 135 -9.35 -6.93 -5.55
C VAL A 135 -9.03 -7.75 -4.31
N THR A 136 -7.97 -8.56 -4.39
CA THR A 136 -7.51 -9.42 -3.31
C THR A 136 -6.12 -9.00 -2.86
N VAL A 137 -5.93 -8.83 -1.56
CA VAL A 137 -4.64 -8.53 -0.91
C VAL A 137 -4.28 -9.68 0.03
N ALA A 138 -3.15 -10.35 -0.21
CA ALA A 138 -2.72 -11.51 0.56
C ALA A 138 -1.25 -11.41 0.98
N GLY A 139 -0.96 -11.59 2.27
CA GLY A 139 0.39 -11.56 2.84
C GLY A 139 1.03 -12.96 3.04
N GLY A 140 0.79 -13.88 2.12
CA GLY A 140 1.26 -15.27 2.25
C GLY A 140 0.29 -16.14 3.07
N ALA A 141 0.57 -16.36 4.36
CA ALA A 141 -0.20 -17.32 5.18
C ALA A 141 -1.39 -16.71 5.94
N GLY A 142 -1.55 -15.39 5.90
CA GLY A 142 -2.68 -14.69 6.50
C GLY A 142 -3.94 -14.80 5.64
N GLU A 143 -5.09 -14.54 6.26
CA GLU A 143 -6.37 -14.50 5.55
C GLU A 143 -6.40 -13.31 4.58
N PRO A 144 -6.71 -13.54 3.29
CA PRO A 144 -6.70 -12.49 2.29
C PRO A 144 -7.79 -11.46 2.57
N ARG A 145 -7.49 -10.19 2.33
CA ARG A 145 -8.51 -9.13 2.30
C ARG A 145 -9.07 -9.01 0.90
N VAL A 146 -10.40 -8.99 0.80
CA VAL A 146 -11.12 -8.91 -0.46
C VAL A 146 -11.91 -7.60 -0.49
N LEU A 147 -11.73 -6.82 -1.56
CA LEU A 147 -12.44 -5.58 -1.82
C LEU A 147 -13.28 -5.77 -3.09
N MET A 148 -14.57 -5.48 -3.00
CA MET A 148 -15.46 -5.50 -4.17
C MET A 148 -15.62 -4.08 -4.69
N LEU A 149 -15.22 -3.86 -5.93
CA LEU A 149 -15.27 -2.56 -6.59
C LEU A 149 -16.35 -2.56 -7.67
N ALA A 150 -17.07 -1.46 -7.79
CA ALA A 150 -18.05 -1.28 -8.86
C ALA A 150 -17.35 -1.12 -10.22
N ALA A 151 -18.08 -1.37 -11.30
CA ALA A 151 -17.62 -1.03 -12.65
C ALA A 151 -17.48 0.49 -12.81
N PRO A 152 -16.54 0.96 -13.66
CA PRO A 152 -16.52 2.36 -14.07
C PRO A 152 -17.86 2.75 -14.71
N ALA A 153 -18.31 3.98 -14.46
CA ALA A 153 -19.49 4.51 -15.15
C ALA A 153 -19.24 4.50 -16.67
N PRO A 154 -20.25 4.14 -17.48
CA PRO A 154 -20.12 4.23 -18.93
C PRO A 154 -19.85 5.69 -19.33
N VAL A 155 -18.84 5.88 -20.20
CA VAL A 155 -18.42 7.17 -20.74
C VAL A 155 -19.47 7.73 -21.70
#